data_AF-A0A9P7KA28-F1
#
_entry.id   AF-A0A9P7KA28-F1
#
_cell.length_a   1.000
_cell.length_b   1.000
_cell.length_c   1.000
_cell.angle_alpha   90.00
_cell.angle_beta   90.00
_cell.angle_gamma   90.00
#
_symmetry.space_group_name_H-M   'P 1'
#
loop_
_entity.id
_entity.type
_entity.pdbx_description
1 polymer ?
#
loop_
_entity_poly.entity_id
_entity_poly.type
_entity_poly.pdbx_seq_one_letter_code
_entity_poly.pdbx_strand_id
1 'polypeptide(L)'
;MCFADSPIVLIVKAYRNSTLRQAAELADAAYKFFTAVLAAVALAAPVFAGPAPLRTVEKFNGKTSGKYIVQLKDGVTKSKVFRQLKNSKVTHDWNVLHGFAGQLSEDAVNLLRASSDVEYIAEDGIVTTFATQTNAPWGLARLSQPGRLANQNAKYEAVHLIAVAGPNALFSALTFSYTYDNSAGAGVDVYVLDTGINTAHTEFGGRARWGATFGGYPNSDGNGHGTHVAGSVAGRQYGVAKAANVIAVKVLSDSGSGAVADIVSGLEWVASAAASSRRPSIATLSLGGGASAPLDNAVTSLVNKGIHVT
;
A
#
# COMPACT_ATOMS: atom_id res chain seq x y z
N MET A 1 68.71 6.34 -76.36
CA MET A 1 68.67 5.32 -75.30
C MET A 1 67.28 5.32 -74.69
N CYS A 2 66.37 4.50 -75.22
CA CYS A 2 65.07 4.21 -74.64
C CYS A 2 64.88 2.70 -74.80
N PHE A 3 65.02 1.94 -73.72
CA PHE A 3 64.69 0.53 -73.71
C PHE A 3 63.17 0.42 -73.61
N ALA A 4 62.53 -0.01 -74.69
CA ALA A 4 61.13 -0.39 -74.71
C ALA A 4 60.97 -1.70 -73.96
N ASP A 5 59.97 -1.76 -73.07
CA ASP A 5 59.66 -2.93 -72.24
C ASP A 5 59.43 -4.18 -73.10
N SER A 6 60.12 -5.26 -72.76
CA SER A 6 59.99 -6.57 -73.43
C SER A 6 58.56 -7.11 -73.33
N PRO A 7 58.06 -7.80 -74.37
CA PRO A 7 56.66 -8.26 -74.48
C PRO A 7 56.17 -9.17 -73.32
N ILE A 8 57.09 -9.78 -72.56
CA ILE A 8 56.77 -10.59 -71.38
C ILE A 8 56.24 -9.75 -70.21
N VAL A 9 56.72 -8.50 -70.04
CA VAL A 9 56.31 -7.62 -68.93
C VAL A 9 54.87 -7.13 -69.11
N LEU A 10 54.43 -6.93 -70.36
CA LEU A 10 53.07 -6.51 -70.68
C LEU A 10 52.03 -7.60 -70.39
N ILE A 11 52.37 -8.85 -70.70
CA ILE A 11 51.48 -10.01 -70.51
C ILE A 11 51.25 -10.28 -69.00
N VAL A 12 52.31 -10.20 -68.18
CA VAL A 12 52.19 -10.39 -66.72
C VAL A 12 51.37 -9.27 -66.07
N LYS A 13 51.52 -8.01 -66.52
CA LYS A 13 50.68 -6.88 -66.04
C LYS A 13 49.20 -7.03 -66.42
N ALA A 14 48.91 -7.50 -67.64
CA ALA A 14 47.53 -7.74 -68.09
C ALA A 14 46.85 -8.91 -67.35
N TYR A 15 47.60 -9.97 -67.04
CA TYR A 15 47.08 -11.11 -66.27
C TYR A 15 46.82 -10.79 -64.80
N ARG A 16 47.68 -9.96 -64.19
CA ARG A 16 47.51 -9.50 -62.80
C ARG A 16 46.34 -8.52 -62.63
N ASN A 17 46.07 -7.66 -63.62
CA ASN A 17 44.93 -6.75 -63.58
C ASN A 17 43.57 -7.41 -63.86
N SER A 18 43.53 -8.45 -64.69
CA SER A 18 42.29 -9.20 -64.96
C SER A 18 41.86 -10.05 -63.77
N THR A 19 42.82 -10.72 -63.11
CA THR A 19 42.56 -11.53 -61.90
C THR A 19 42.13 -10.70 -60.70
N LEU A 20 42.69 -9.49 -60.51
CA LEU A 20 42.26 -8.57 -59.44
C LEU A 20 40.87 -7.98 -59.68
N ARG A 21 40.47 -7.74 -60.94
CA ARG A 21 39.11 -7.28 -61.28
C ARG A 21 38.07 -8.38 -61.08
N GLN A 22 38.39 -9.62 -61.47
CA GLN A 22 37.51 -10.78 -61.23
C GLN A 22 37.32 -11.08 -59.73
N ALA A 23 38.37 -10.95 -58.92
CA ALA A 23 38.26 -11.12 -57.48
C ALA A 23 37.41 -10.02 -56.80
N ALA A 24 37.50 -8.77 -57.27
CA ALA A 24 36.71 -7.65 -56.76
C ALA A 24 35.22 -7.76 -57.15
N GLU A 25 34.92 -8.19 -58.39
CA GLU A 25 33.55 -8.42 -58.86
C GLU A 25 32.88 -9.59 -58.12
N LEU A 26 33.62 -10.66 -57.82
CA LEU A 26 33.12 -11.79 -57.02
C LEU A 26 32.88 -11.42 -55.55
N ALA A 27 33.71 -10.54 -54.97
CA ALA A 27 33.52 -10.07 -53.60
C ALA A 27 32.31 -9.12 -53.46
N ASP A 28 32.08 -8.24 -54.45
CA ASP A 28 30.92 -7.34 -54.48
C ASP A 28 29.61 -8.12 -54.76
N ALA A 29 29.66 -9.14 -55.62
CA ALA A 29 28.53 -10.05 -55.84
C ALA A 29 28.21 -10.90 -54.59
N ALA A 30 29.22 -11.41 -53.89
CA ALA A 30 29.04 -12.16 -52.64
C ALA A 30 28.50 -11.28 -51.50
N TYR A 31 28.97 -10.04 -51.38
CA TYR A 31 28.47 -9.08 -50.39
C TYR A 31 27.00 -8.70 -50.68
N LYS A 32 26.64 -8.43 -51.95
CA LYS A 32 25.26 -8.12 -52.35
C LYS A 32 24.31 -9.31 -52.22
N PHE A 33 24.78 -10.53 -52.42
CA PHE A 33 23.98 -11.74 -52.17
C PHE A 33 23.75 -11.99 -50.68
N PHE A 34 24.76 -11.72 -49.82
CA PHE A 34 24.62 -11.91 -48.37
C PHE A 34 23.77 -10.80 -47.71
N THR A 35 23.80 -9.57 -48.22
CA THR A 35 22.97 -8.47 -47.67
C THR A 35 21.52 -8.50 -48.15
N ALA A 36 21.20 -9.13 -49.28
CA ALA A 36 19.83 -9.19 -49.81
C ALA A 36 18.99 -10.37 -49.28
N VAL A 37 19.61 -11.40 -48.70
CA VAL A 37 18.89 -12.59 -48.17
C VAL A 37 18.55 -12.47 -46.67
N LEU A 38 19.17 -11.53 -45.94
CA LEU A 38 18.84 -11.30 -44.52
C LEU A 38 17.58 -10.42 -44.31
N ALA A 39 16.97 -9.90 -45.37
CA ALA A 39 15.87 -8.93 -45.28
C ALA A 39 14.48 -9.47 -45.69
N ALA A 40 14.32 -10.75 -46.05
CA ALA A 40 13.05 -11.23 -46.59
C ALA A 40 12.62 -12.65 -46.16
N VAL A 41 13.02 -13.11 -44.97
CA VAL A 41 12.39 -14.27 -44.30
C VAL A 41 12.14 -13.93 -42.83
N ALA A 42 11.45 -12.81 -42.58
CA ALA A 42 10.59 -12.72 -41.42
C ALA A 42 9.32 -13.52 -41.76
N LEU A 43 9.45 -14.86 -41.72
CA LEU A 43 8.27 -15.72 -41.60
C LEU A 43 7.49 -15.15 -40.43
N ALA A 44 6.27 -14.67 -40.71
CA ALA A 44 5.25 -14.55 -39.71
C ALA A 44 5.04 -15.97 -39.16
N ALA A 45 5.87 -16.36 -38.19
CA ALA A 45 5.51 -17.42 -37.30
C ALA A 45 4.15 -16.98 -36.75
N PRO A 46 3.08 -17.77 -36.91
CA PRO A 46 1.94 -17.54 -36.05
C PRO A 46 2.54 -17.62 -34.65
N VAL A 47 2.61 -16.47 -33.98
CA VAL A 47 2.72 -16.46 -32.53
C VAL A 47 1.43 -17.15 -32.14
N PHE A 48 1.49 -18.47 -31.98
CA PHE A 48 0.57 -19.19 -31.13
C PHE A 48 0.82 -18.54 -29.78
N ALA A 49 0.08 -17.47 -29.50
CA ALA A 49 -0.15 -17.02 -28.16
C ALA A 49 -0.80 -18.23 -27.50
N GLY A 50 0.03 -19.09 -26.88
CA GLY A 50 -0.47 -20.08 -25.95
C GLY A 50 -1.42 -19.36 -24.98
N PRO A 51 -2.43 -20.06 -24.45
CA PRO A 51 -3.37 -19.43 -23.53
C PRO A 51 -2.56 -18.67 -22.48
N ALA A 52 -2.79 -17.35 -22.39
CA ALA A 52 -2.03 -16.51 -21.48
C ALA A 52 -2.07 -17.17 -20.10
N PRO A 53 -0.93 -17.31 -19.40
CA PRO A 53 -0.88 -18.01 -18.14
C PRO A 53 -1.93 -17.41 -17.19
N LEU A 54 -2.77 -18.27 -16.64
CA LEU A 54 -3.82 -17.84 -15.71
C LEU A 54 -3.17 -17.08 -14.57
N ARG A 55 -3.72 -15.91 -14.26
CA ARG A 55 -3.28 -15.15 -13.08
C ARG A 55 -3.40 -16.02 -11.84
N THR A 56 -2.41 -15.94 -10.97
CA THR A 56 -2.47 -16.60 -9.66
C THR A 56 -3.41 -15.84 -8.75
N VAL A 57 -4.12 -16.57 -7.89
CA VAL A 57 -4.82 -15.95 -6.76
C VAL A 57 -3.82 -15.79 -5.63
N GLU A 58 -3.58 -14.56 -5.21
CA GLU A 58 -2.74 -14.27 -4.05
C GLU A 58 -3.40 -14.84 -2.79
N LYS A 59 -2.69 -15.75 -2.14
CA LYS A 59 -3.12 -16.37 -0.89
C LYS A 59 -2.80 -15.44 0.27
N PHE A 60 -3.73 -15.31 1.19
CA PHE A 60 -3.48 -14.53 2.39
C PHE A 60 -2.83 -15.40 3.46
N ASN A 61 -1.71 -14.96 4.02
CA ASN A 61 -1.04 -15.68 5.11
C ASN A 61 -1.75 -15.38 6.45
N GLY A 62 -2.84 -16.09 6.72
CA GLY A 62 -3.62 -15.93 7.94
C GLY A 62 -5.06 -16.42 7.77
N LYS A 63 -5.93 -15.99 8.68
CA LYS A 63 -7.36 -16.27 8.58
C LYS A 63 -7.96 -15.46 7.42
N THR A 64 -8.88 -16.05 6.66
CA THR A 64 -9.59 -15.38 5.57
C THR A 64 -11.09 -15.34 5.83
N SER A 65 -11.81 -14.46 5.12
CA SER A 65 -13.27 -14.35 5.17
C SER A 65 -13.98 -15.36 4.24
N GLY A 66 -13.23 -16.06 3.39
CA GLY A 66 -13.75 -16.91 2.31
C GLY A 66 -14.22 -16.14 1.07
N LYS A 67 -13.99 -14.83 1.01
CA LYS A 67 -14.26 -13.97 -0.16
C LYS A 67 -12.98 -13.66 -0.93
N TYR A 68 -13.14 -13.04 -2.08
CA TYR A 68 -12.03 -12.57 -2.92
C TYR A 68 -12.12 -11.06 -3.13
N ILE A 69 -10.96 -10.43 -3.23
CA ILE A 69 -10.77 -9.06 -3.68
C ILE A 69 -10.15 -9.08 -5.07
N VAL A 70 -10.70 -8.29 -5.98
CA VAL A 70 -10.28 -8.21 -7.38
C VAL A 70 -10.00 -6.76 -7.72
N GLN A 71 -8.79 -6.47 -8.18
CA GLN A 71 -8.45 -5.19 -8.79
C GLN A 71 -8.50 -5.33 -10.31
N LEU A 72 -9.15 -4.37 -10.96
CA LEU A 72 -9.19 -4.28 -12.41
C LEU A 72 -8.12 -3.29 -12.89
N LYS A 73 -7.74 -3.44 -14.16
CA LYS A 73 -6.88 -2.46 -14.83
C LYS A 73 -7.62 -1.16 -15.08
N ASP A 74 -6.87 -0.07 -15.16
CA ASP A 74 -7.41 1.24 -15.51
C ASP A 74 -8.14 1.21 -16.86
N GLY A 75 -9.26 1.95 -16.92
CA GLY A 75 -10.11 2.03 -18.12
C GLY A 75 -11.11 0.88 -18.29
N VAL A 76 -11.06 -0.15 -17.45
CA VAL A 76 -12.03 -1.26 -17.48
C VAL A 76 -13.37 -0.81 -16.87
N THR A 77 -14.46 -1.08 -17.58
CA THR A 77 -15.80 -0.82 -17.04
C THR A 77 -16.25 -1.96 -16.12
N LYS A 78 -16.30 -1.72 -14.80
CA LYS A 78 -16.74 -2.69 -13.78
C LYS A 78 -18.05 -3.42 -14.10
N SER A 79 -19.04 -2.71 -14.65
CA SER A 79 -20.34 -3.31 -15.01
C SER A 79 -20.24 -4.43 -16.05
N LYS A 80 -19.25 -4.36 -16.97
CA LYS A 80 -18.95 -5.42 -17.94
C LYS A 80 -18.51 -6.70 -17.23
N VAL A 81 -17.64 -6.56 -16.23
CA VAL A 81 -17.14 -7.67 -15.42
C VAL A 81 -18.27 -8.26 -14.59
N PHE A 82 -19.06 -7.43 -13.90
CA PHE A 82 -20.15 -7.90 -13.02
C PHE A 82 -21.18 -8.78 -13.74
N ARG A 83 -21.49 -8.48 -15.02
CA ARG A 83 -22.41 -9.30 -15.83
C ARG A 83 -21.90 -10.72 -16.10
N GLN A 84 -20.60 -10.95 -15.96
CA GLN A 84 -19.97 -12.25 -16.21
C GLN A 84 -19.85 -13.11 -14.94
N LEU A 85 -20.06 -12.53 -13.75
CA LEU A 85 -19.90 -13.19 -12.46
C LEU A 85 -21.14 -14.03 -12.08
N LYS A 86 -21.36 -15.12 -12.81
CA LYS A 86 -22.47 -16.04 -12.52
C LYS A 86 -22.31 -16.71 -11.16
N ASN A 87 -23.43 -16.93 -10.46
CA ASN A 87 -23.49 -17.57 -9.14
C ASN A 87 -22.54 -16.94 -8.11
N SER A 88 -22.29 -15.65 -8.25
CA SER A 88 -21.37 -14.89 -7.40
C SER A 88 -22.09 -13.64 -6.88
N LYS A 89 -21.67 -13.17 -5.70
CA LYS A 89 -22.23 -11.98 -5.06
C LYS A 89 -21.12 -10.98 -4.82
N VAL A 90 -21.18 -9.86 -5.53
CA VAL A 90 -20.37 -8.67 -5.21
C VAL A 90 -20.90 -8.08 -3.90
N THR A 91 -20.01 -7.91 -2.92
CA THR A 91 -20.35 -7.34 -1.60
C THR A 91 -19.75 -5.95 -1.40
N HIS A 92 -18.71 -5.59 -2.15
CA HIS A 92 -18.10 -4.26 -2.12
C HIS A 92 -17.69 -3.83 -3.53
N ASP A 93 -17.75 -2.53 -3.79
CA ASP A 93 -17.36 -1.89 -5.05
C ASP A 93 -16.62 -0.58 -4.74
N TRP A 94 -15.40 -0.42 -5.26
CA TRP A 94 -14.50 0.68 -4.88
C TRP A 94 -13.91 1.40 -6.08
N ASN A 95 -13.62 2.69 -5.90
CA ASN A 95 -12.90 3.50 -6.88
C ASN A 95 -11.43 3.67 -6.48
N VAL A 96 -11.12 3.71 -5.18
CA VAL A 96 -9.78 3.86 -4.61
C VAL A 96 -8.82 2.77 -5.09
N LEU A 97 -9.34 1.56 -5.31
CA LEU A 97 -8.62 0.39 -5.81
C LEU A 97 -8.97 0.07 -7.28
N HIS A 98 -9.91 0.79 -7.90
CA HIS A 98 -10.58 0.37 -9.15
C HIS A 98 -10.92 -1.13 -9.15
N GLY A 99 -11.65 -1.56 -8.12
CA GLY A 99 -11.81 -2.97 -7.80
C GLY A 99 -13.09 -3.26 -7.03
N PHE A 100 -13.28 -4.53 -6.69
CA PHE A 100 -14.46 -5.00 -5.96
C PHE A 100 -14.09 -6.20 -5.09
N ALA A 101 -14.97 -6.54 -4.15
CA ALA A 101 -14.89 -7.79 -3.43
C ALA A 101 -16.22 -8.52 -3.41
N GLY A 102 -16.16 -9.84 -3.27
CA GLY A 102 -17.35 -10.64 -3.27
C GLY A 102 -17.11 -12.11 -2.95
N GLN A 103 -18.23 -12.80 -2.71
CA GLN A 103 -18.26 -14.24 -2.69
C GLN A 103 -18.32 -14.72 -4.14
N LEU A 104 -17.21 -15.28 -4.64
CA LEU A 104 -17.07 -15.68 -6.03
C LEU A 104 -17.12 -17.20 -6.14
N SER A 105 -17.87 -17.68 -7.13
CA SER A 105 -17.86 -19.08 -7.53
C SER A 105 -16.51 -19.46 -8.16
N GLU A 106 -16.17 -20.75 -8.17
CA GLU A 106 -14.93 -21.24 -8.79
C GLU A 106 -14.86 -20.86 -10.28
N ASP A 107 -15.98 -20.96 -11.00
CA ASP A 107 -16.10 -20.53 -12.39
C ASP A 107 -15.81 -19.03 -12.56
N ALA A 108 -16.34 -18.20 -11.67
CA ALA A 108 -16.10 -16.75 -11.70
C ALA A 108 -14.63 -16.43 -11.42
N VAL A 109 -14.01 -17.12 -10.45
CA VAL A 109 -12.57 -16.98 -10.17
C VAL A 109 -11.76 -17.39 -11.40
N ASN A 110 -12.06 -18.53 -12.02
CA ASN A 110 -11.35 -19.01 -13.22
C ASN A 110 -11.51 -18.04 -14.41
N LEU A 111 -12.71 -17.49 -14.61
CA LEU A 111 -12.96 -16.46 -15.62
C LEU A 111 -12.11 -15.21 -15.36
N LEU A 112 -12.09 -14.72 -14.12
CA LEU A 112 -11.31 -13.53 -13.76
C LEU A 112 -9.80 -13.77 -13.91
N ARG A 113 -9.31 -14.96 -13.57
CA ARG A 113 -7.88 -15.33 -13.74
C ARG A 113 -7.44 -15.33 -15.21
N ALA A 114 -8.35 -15.68 -16.12
CA ALA A 114 -8.12 -15.68 -17.56
C ALA A 114 -8.30 -14.29 -18.22
N SER A 115 -8.91 -13.33 -17.51
CA SER A 115 -9.29 -12.05 -18.09
C SER A 115 -8.10 -11.09 -18.21
N SER A 116 -7.92 -10.48 -19.39
CA SER A 116 -6.94 -9.40 -19.60
C SER A 116 -7.22 -8.14 -18.79
N ASP A 117 -8.48 -7.95 -18.41
CA ASP A 117 -9.04 -6.77 -17.73
C ASP A 117 -8.73 -6.77 -16.22
N VAL A 118 -8.32 -7.92 -15.66
CA VAL A 118 -7.96 -8.06 -14.24
C VAL A 118 -6.48 -7.74 -14.03
N GLU A 119 -6.19 -6.97 -13.00
CA GLU A 119 -4.81 -6.71 -12.55
C GLU A 119 -4.34 -7.83 -11.62
N TYR A 120 -5.06 -8.06 -10.51
CA TYR A 120 -4.82 -9.19 -9.63
C TYR A 120 -6.11 -9.68 -8.93
N ILE A 121 -6.01 -10.87 -8.31
CA ILE A 121 -7.04 -11.47 -7.47
C ILE A 121 -6.37 -11.93 -6.17
N ALA A 122 -6.94 -11.55 -5.03
CA ALA A 122 -6.43 -11.92 -3.70
C ALA A 122 -7.55 -12.49 -2.83
N GLU A 123 -7.20 -13.36 -1.89
CA GLU A 123 -8.10 -13.76 -0.81
C GLU A 123 -8.34 -12.59 0.15
N ASP A 124 -9.59 -12.43 0.60
CA ASP A 124 -9.95 -11.43 1.58
C ASP A 124 -9.51 -11.89 2.99
N GLY A 125 -8.40 -11.33 3.45
CA GLY A 125 -7.78 -11.64 4.74
C GLY A 125 -8.50 -11.02 5.93
N ILE A 126 -8.30 -11.60 7.11
CA ILE A 126 -8.72 -11.02 8.39
C ILE A 126 -7.53 -10.36 9.06
N VAL A 127 -7.69 -9.09 9.42
CA VAL A 127 -6.74 -8.33 10.25
C VAL A 127 -7.25 -8.22 11.68
N THR A 128 -6.35 -7.87 12.59
CA THR A 128 -6.67 -7.63 13.99
C THR A 128 -6.02 -6.34 14.50
N THR A 129 -6.58 -5.73 15.54
CA THR A 129 -5.91 -4.66 16.29
C THR A 129 -4.55 -5.12 16.83
N PHE A 130 -3.58 -4.22 16.97
CA PHE A 130 -2.31 -4.56 17.63
C PHE A 130 -2.50 -4.87 19.13
N ALA A 131 -1.67 -5.76 19.66
CA ALA A 131 -1.74 -6.15 21.07
C ALA A 131 -1.32 -4.99 21.99
N THR A 132 -2.07 -4.80 23.08
CA THR A 132 -1.74 -3.83 24.13
C THR A 132 -0.70 -4.42 25.08
N GLN A 133 0.46 -3.77 25.21
CA GLN A 133 1.41 -4.11 26.27
C GLN A 133 0.94 -3.50 27.60
N THR A 134 0.69 -4.35 28.60
CA THR A 134 0.46 -3.91 29.98
C THR A 134 1.81 -3.53 30.61
N ASN A 135 1.85 -2.45 31.41
CA ASN A 135 3.04 -1.90 32.08
C ASN A 135 4.09 -1.21 31.17
N ALA A 136 3.70 -0.65 30.03
CA ALA A 136 4.60 0.22 29.27
C ALA A 136 4.97 1.48 30.08
N PRO A 137 6.26 1.85 30.19
CA PRO A 137 6.66 3.05 30.89
C PRO A 137 6.18 4.31 30.13
N TRP A 138 5.47 5.18 30.83
CA TRP A 138 5.05 6.55 30.48
C TRP A 138 6.03 7.29 29.54
N GLY A 139 5.52 7.85 28.42
CA GLY A 139 6.38 8.19 27.28
C GLY A 139 6.06 9.39 26.36
N LEU A 140 5.09 10.27 26.62
CA LEU A 140 4.92 11.49 25.78
C LEU A 140 6.08 12.49 25.92
N ALA A 141 6.73 12.52 27.09
CA ALA A 141 7.88 13.39 27.30
C ALA A 141 9.03 13.07 26.32
N ARG A 142 9.23 11.80 25.92
CA ARG A 142 10.25 11.46 24.91
C ARG A 142 9.95 12.02 23.52
N LEU A 143 8.68 12.21 23.16
CA LEU A 143 8.30 12.71 21.85
C LEU A 143 8.64 14.21 21.65
N SER A 144 8.83 14.95 22.74
CA SER A 144 9.06 16.41 22.73
C SER A 144 10.47 16.84 23.15
N GLN A 145 11.39 15.90 23.41
CA GLN A 145 12.74 16.25 23.85
C GLN A 145 13.84 15.52 23.04
N PRO A 146 14.82 16.24 22.47
CA PRO A 146 15.98 15.63 21.84
C PRO A 146 17.01 15.08 22.85
N GLY A 147 16.99 15.57 24.09
CA GLY A 147 17.88 15.11 25.16
C GLY A 147 17.46 13.76 25.74
N ARG A 148 18.40 13.02 26.32
CA ARG A 148 18.06 11.89 27.19
C ARG A 148 17.17 12.42 28.30
N LEU A 149 15.95 11.87 28.42
CA LEU A 149 15.13 12.03 29.63
C LEU A 149 16.05 11.82 30.82
N ALA A 150 16.29 12.86 31.63
CA ALA A 150 17.09 12.69 32.83
C ALA A 150 16.37 11.64 33.66
N ASN A 151 16.91 10.42 33.69
CA ASN A 151 16.34 9.36 34.48
C ASN A 151 16.32 9.86 35.92
N GLN A 152 15.14 10.10 36.48
CA GLN A 152 14.95 9.85 37.89
C GLN A 152 15.06 8.32 38.04
N ASN A 153 16.29 7.82 38.10
CA ASN A 153 16.63 6.47 38.51
C ASN A 153 16.27 6.32 40.00
N ALA A 154 15.00 6.43 40.38
CA ALA A 154 14.52 6.10 41.72
C ALA A 154 14.36 4.57 41.88
N LYS A 155 15.10 3.76 41.12
CA LYS A 155 15.19 2.31 41.37
C LYS A 155 16.48 1.88 42.10
N TYR A 156 17.49 2.76 42.18
CA TYR A 156 18.70 2.48 42.97
C TYR A 156 18.86 3.36 44.22
N GLU A 157 18.00 4.38 44.41
CA GLU A 157 18.00 5.26 45.60
C GLU A 157 16.65 5.24 46.37
N ALA A 158 15.73 4.32 46.03
CA ALA A 158 14.40 4.27 46.65
C ALA A 158 14.45 4.05 48.17
N VAL A 159 15.44 3.30 48.66
CA VAL A 159 15.58 3.02 50.09
C VAL A 159 16.06 4.26 50.86
N HIS A 160 16.88 5.11 50.24
CA HIS A 160 17.35 6.34 50.87
C HIS A 160 16.30 7.47 50.79
N LEU A 161 15.58 7.59 49.67
CA LEU A 161 14.55 8.63 49.48
C LEU A 161 13.30 8.42 50.34
N ILE A 162 12.85 7.18 50.58
CA ILE A 162 11.70 6.91 51.47
C ILE A 162 12.04 7.25 52.93
N ALA A 163 13.30 7.05 53.33
CA ALA A 163 13.77 7.35 54.68
C ALA A 163 13.87 8.86 54.96
N VAL A 164 14.08 9.69 53.94
CA VAL A 164 14.31 11.14 54.10
C VAL A 164 13.09 12.00 53.72
N ALA A 165 12.23 11.54 52.80
CA ALA A 165 11.12 12.34 52.24
C ALA A 165 9.72 11.75 52.48
N GLY A 166 9.61 10.61 53.17
CA GLY A 166 8.34 9.98 53.54
C GLY A 166 7.65 9.21 52.40
N PRO A 167 6.54 8.50 52.69
CA PRO A 167 5.91 7.53 51.78
C PRO A 167 5.34 8.14 50.48
N ASN A 168 5.23 9.47 50.40
CA ASN A 168 4.71 10.18 49.23
C ASN A 168 5.80 10.55 48.20
N ALA A 169 7.08 10.33 48.49
CA ALA A 169 8.19 10.69 47.60
C ALA A 169 8.24 9.89 46.29
N LEU A 170 7.61 8.71 46.25
CA LEU A 170 7.52 7.85 45.06
C LEU A 170 6.55 8.39 43.99
N PHE A 171 5.68 9.35 44.31
CA PHE A 171 4.71 9.93 43.37
C PHE A 171 5.30 11.01 42.44
N SER A 172 6.46 11.58 42.77
CA SER A 172 7.16 12.58 41.94
C SER A 172 7.81 11.96 40.70
N ALA A 173 8.01 10.64 40.69
CA ALA A 173 8.49 9.89 39.55
C ALA A 173 7.37 9.57 38.52
N LEU A 174 6.22 10.24 38.60
CA LEU A 174 5.09 10.12 37.66
C LEU A 174 4.61 11.49 37.12
N THR A 175 5.25 12.59 37.53
CA THR A 175 4.93 13.94 37.05
C THR A 175 5.91 14.39 35.97
N PHE A 176 5.64 13.99 34.73
CA PHE A 176 6.42 14.48 33.59
C PHE A 176 5.83 15.80 33.14
N SER A 177 6.71 16.78 32.91
CA SER A 177 6.35 17.95 32.13
C SER A 177 6.36 17.58 30.65
N TYR A 178 5.20 17.68 30.00
CA TYR A 178 5.07 17.56 28.55
C TYR A 178 4.89 18.97 27.98
N THR A 179 5.94 19.50 27.37
CA THR A 179 5.84 20.74 26.58
C THR A 179 5.27 20.38 25.23
N TYR A 180 4.12 20.94 24.89
CA TYR A 180 3.43 20.68 23.63
C TYR A 180 2.96 21.98 23.01
N ASP A 181 2.88 21.97 21.69
CA ASP A 181 2.21 23.04 20.95
C ASP A 181 0.70 22.91 21.17
N ASN A 182 0.09 23.90 21.82
CA ASN A 182 -1.34 23.89 22.09
C ASN A 182 -2.21 23.99 20.83
N SER A 183 -1.62 24.40 19.69
CA SER A 183 -2.24 24.42 18.38
C SER A 183 -2.02 23.14 17.58
N ALA A 184 -1.27 22.17 18.11
CA ALA A 184 -0.95 20.92 17.41
C ALA A 184 -2.21 20.20 16.91
N GLY A 185 -2.32 20.06 15.59
CA GLY A 185 -3.45 19.43 14.91
C GLY A 185 -4.65 20.33 14.65
N ALA A 186 -4.60 21.62 15.02
CA ALA A 186 -5.70 22.55 14.75
C ALA A 186 -6.05 22.57 13.25
N GLY A 187 -7.34 22.33 12.93
CA GLY A 187 -7.82 22.27 11.55
C GLY A 187 -7.49 20.98 10.78
N VAL A 188 -6.84 20.00 11.43
CA VAL A 188 -6.54 18.69 10.85
C VAL A 188 -7.65 17.70 11.20
N ASP A 189 -8.08 16.92 10.21
CA ASP A 189 -9.01 15.81 10.40
C ASP A 189 -8.21 14.49 10.48
N VAL A 190 -8.28 13.80 11.62
CA VAL A 190 -7.67 12.48 11.82
C VAL A 190 -8.74 11.40 11.81
N TYR A 191 -8.75 10.57 10.77
CA TYR A 191 -9.63 9.43 10.61
C TYR A 191 -9.01 8.21 11.29
N VAL A 192 -9.68 7.66 12.30
CA VAL A 192 -9.23 6.48 13.04
C VAL A 192 -9.99 5.27 12.51
N LEU A 193 -9.33 4.47 11.68
CA LEU A 193 -9.87 3.24 11.10
C LEU A 193 -9.62 2.08 12.06
N ASP A 194 -10.61 1.78 12.90
CA ASP A 194 -10.42 0.89 14.05
C ASP A 194 -11.74 0.23 14.51
N THR A 195 -11.88 -0.11 15.79
CA THR A 195 -13.08 -0.67 16.43
C THR A 195 -14.17 0.37 16.68
N GLY A 196 -13.97 1.63 16.28
CA GLY A 196 -14.84 2.76 16.57
C GLY A 196 -14.24 3.70 17.61
N ILE A 197 -14.97 4.73 18.03
CA ILE A 197 -14.58 5.63 19.13
C ILE A 197 -15.81 5.90 20.01
N ASN A 198 -15.63 5.91 21.33
CA ASN A 198 -16.56 6.56 22.24
C ASN A 198 -16.44 8.09 22.08
N THR A 199 -17.15 8.65 21.11
CA THR A 199 -17.03 10.06 20.74
C THR A 199 -17.49 11.03 21.83
N ALA A 200 -18.29 10.55 22.80
CA ALA A 200 -18.74 11.32 23.95
C ALA A 200 -17.72 11.36 25.10
N HIS A 201 -16.59 10.66 24.99
CA HIS A 201 -15.57 10.62 26.03
C HIS A 201 -15.00 12.02 26.31
N THR A 202 -14.89 12.38 27.61
CA THR A 202 -14.50 13.72 28.06
C THR A 202 -13.13 14.17 27.56
N GLU A 203 -12.21 13.23 27.28
CA GLU A 203 -10.90 13.51 26.70
C GLU A 203 -10.95 14.19 25.32
N PHE A 204 -12.03 14.02 24.56
CA PHE A 204 -12.16 14.64 23.24
C PHE A 204 -12.77 16.04 23.29
N GLY A 205 -13.48 16.39 24.37
CA GLY A 205 -14.07 17.73 24.53
C GLY A 205 -14.96 18.17 23.36
N GLY A 206 -15.65 17.24 22.70
CA GLY A 206 -16.49 17.49 21.53
C GLY A 206 -15.78 17.45 20.17
N ARG A 207 -14.46 17.22 20.12
CA ARG A 207 -13.69 17.14 18.85
C ARG A 207 -13.79 15.79 18.15
N ALA A 208 -14.25 14.75 18.85
CA ALA A 208 -14.48 13.43 18.26
C ALA A 208 -15.90 13.34 17.68
N ARG A 209 -16.03 12.81 16.46
CA ARG A 209 -17.33 12.57 15.80
C ARG A 209 -17.37 11.20 15.13
N TRP A 210 -18.57 10.64 14.98
CA TRP A 210 -18.77 9.41 14.21
C TRP A 210 -18.71 9.72 12.72
N GLY A 211 -17.95 8.93 11.97
CA GLY A 211 -17.86 9.02 10.51
C GLY A 211 -18.69 7.95 9.85
N ALA A 212 -18.17 6.73 9.82
CA ALA A 212 -18.78 5.60 9.10
C ALA A 212 -18.45 4.25 9.74
N THR A 213 -19.21 3.23 9.37
CA THR A 213 -19.05 1.85 9.82
C THR A 213 -19.14 0.90 8.63
N PHE A 214 -18.22 -0.06 8.57
CA PHE A 214 -18.15 -1.10 7.56
C PHE A 214 -18.18 -2.48 8.24
N GLY A 215 -18.45 -3.56 7.50
CA GLY A 215 -18.56 -4.91 8.08
C GLY A 215 -19.89 -5.25 8.77
N GLY A 216 -20.89 -4.34 8.73
CA GLY A 216 -22.21 -4.56 9.32
C GLY A 216 -22.23 -4.46 10.86
N TYR A 217 -21.24 -3.78 11.44
CA TYR A 217 -21.12 -3.59 12.87
C TYR A 217 -22.04 -2.47 13.40
N PRO A 218 -22.37 -2.44 14.70
CA PRO A 218 -23.07 -1.31 15.31
C PRO A 218 -22.20 -0.04 15.34
N ASN A 219 -22.86 1.12 15.37
CA ASN A 219 -22.19 2.43 15.48
C ASN A 219 -21.74 2.72 16.92
N SER A 220 -20.85 1.88 17.43
CA SER A 220 -20.28 1.98 18.78
C SER A 220 -18.89 1.37 18.82
N ASP A 221 -18.05 1.83 19.74
CA ASP A 221 -16.82 1.13 20.10
C ASP A 221 -17.11 0.10 21.19
N GLY A 222 -17.44 -1.13 20.79
CA GLY A 222 -17.67 -2.23 21.73
C GLY A 222 -16.39 -2.93 22.20
N ASN A 223 -15.23 -2.55 21.66
CA ASN A 223 -13.92 -3.12 22.03
C ASN A 223 -13.12 -2.18 22.96
N GLY A 224 -13.04 -0.90 22.60
CA GLY A 224 -12.28 0.13 23.32
C GLY A 224 -10.92 0.48 22.68
N HIS A 225 -10.38 -0.37 21.79
CA HIS A 225 -9.09 -0.13 21.15
C HIS A 225 -9.07 1.19 20.36
N GLY A 226 -10.07 1.43 19.50
CA GLY A 226 -10.14 2.66 18.72
C GLY A 226 -10.32 3.92 19.57
N THR A 227 -11.05 3.86 20.69
CA THR A 227 -11.10 4.96 21.68
C THR A 227 -9.72 5.24 22.28
N HIS A 228 -8.96 4.20 22.60
CA HIS A 228 -7.61 4.34 23.15
C HIS A 228 -6.63 4.94 22.13
N VAL A 229 -6.67 4.47 20.88
CA VAL A 229 -5.89 5.03 19.76
C VAL A 229 -6.24 6.51 19.56
N ALA A 230 -7.52 6.84 19.46
CA ALA A 230 -7.99 8.22 19.35
C ALA A 230 -7.53 9.11 20.52
N GLY A 231 -7.53 8.57 21.74
CA GLY A 231 -7.03 9.26 22.93
C GLY A 231 -5.53 9.59 22.84
N SER A 232 -4.73 8.68 22.28
CA SER A 232 -3.29 8.91 22.05
C SER A 232 -3.05 9.96 20.96
N VAL A 233 -3.92 10.01 19.95
CA VAL A 233 -3.86 11.03 18.89
C VAL A 233 -4.20 12.40 19.46
N ALA A 234 -5.39 12.58 20.03
CA ALA A 234 -5.94 13.92 20.31
C ALA A 234 -6.61 14.08 21.67
N GLY A 235 -6.41 13.16 22.63
CA GLY A 235 -6.91 13.30 23.99
C GLY A 235 -6.40 14.58 24.67
N ARG A 236 -7.23 15.22 25.48
CA ARG A 236 -6.88 16.46 26.20
C ARG A 236 -5.70 16.25 27.15
N GLN A 237 -5.63 15.12 27.84
CA GLN A 237 -4.59 14.83 28.81
C GLN A 237 -3.36 14.22 28.13
N TYR A 238 -3.56 13.18 27.31
CA TYR A 238 -2.48 12.33 26.77
C TYR A 238 -2.33 12.36 25.24
N GLY A 239 -3.07 13.21 24.54
CA GLY A 239 -2.95 13.35 23.08
C GLY A 239 -1.68 14.08 22.68
N VAL A 240 -1.12 13.67 21.53
CA VAL A 240 0.00 14.39 20.88
C VAL A 240 -0.51 15.63 20.15
N ALA A 241 -1.59 15.51 19.37
CA ALA A 241 -2.21 16.58 18.58
C ALA A 241 -3.54 17.02 19.21
N LYS A 242 -3.44 17.71 20.35
CA LYS A 242 -4.59 18.01 21.22
C LYS A 242 -5.64 18.93 20.61
N ALA A 243 -5.38 19.58 19.48
CA ALA A 243 -6.34 20.43 18.77
C ALA A 243 -6.94 19.77 17.50
N ALA A 244 -6.58 18.51 17.21
CA ALA A 244 -7.12 17.78 16.06
C ALA A 244 -8.59 17.40 16.22
N ASN A 245 -9.31 17.33 15.09
CA ASN A 245 -10.60 16.68 14.99
C ASN A 245 -10.37 15.18 14.82
N VAL A 246 -11.11 14.34 15.54
CA VAL A 246 -10.98 12.88 15.41
C VAL A 246 -12.27 12.31 14.85
N ILE A 247 -12.17 11.48 13.82
CA ILE A 247 -13.32 10.89 13.13
C ILE A 247 -13.25 9.38 13.27
N ALA A 248 -14.30 8.79 13.85
CA ALA A 248 -14.42 7.33 13.98
C ALA A 248 -14.78 6.70 12.63
N VAL A 249 -13.95 5.77 12.16
CA VAL A 249 -14.24 4.93 11.00
C VAL A 249 -14.14 3.48 11.46
N LYS A 250 -15.27 2.87 11.77
CA LYS A 250 -15.28 1.50 12.31
C LYS A 250 -15.13 0.48 11.18
N VAL A 251 -14.01 -0.23 11.18
CA VAL A 251 -13.68 -1.31 10.23
C VAL A 251 -13.37 -2.63 10.92
N LEU A 252 -13.33 -2.62 12.27
CA LEU A 252 -13.12 -3.81 13.10
C LEU A 252 -14.34 -4.07 14.00
N SER A 253 -14.67 -5.34 14.16
CA SER A 253 -15.72 -5.81 15.08
C SER A 253 -15.34 -5.56 16.55
N ASP A 254 -16.27 -5.83 17.45
CA ASP A 254 -16.04 -5.68 18.90
C ASP A 254 -15.02 -6.70 19.46
N SER A 255 -14.67 -7.71 18.68
CA SER A 255 -13.55 -8.63 18.98
C SER A 255 -12.19 -8.12 18.49
N GLY A 256 -12.13 -6.93 17.89
CA GLY A 256 -10.89 -6.34 17.38
C GLY A 256 -10.42 -6.95 16.05
N SER A 257 -11.30 -7.64 15.31
CA SER A 257 -10.98 -8.26 14.03
C SER A 257 -11.90 -7.77 12.91
N GLY A 258 -11.39 -7.70 11.68
CA GLY A 258 -12.13 -7.24 10.50
C GLY A 258 -11.53 -7.75 9.19
N ALA A 259 -12.33 -7.77 8.11
CA ALA A 259 -11.88 -8.20 6.80
C ALA A 259 -11.15 -7.06 6.08
N VAL A 260 -10.16 -7.39 5.24
CA VAL A 260 -9.44 -6.41 4.41
C VAL A 260 -10.43 -5.62 3.55
N ALA A 261 -11.45 -6.25 3.00
CA ALA A 261 -12.50 -5.58 2.24
C ALA A 261 -13.24 -4.48 3.05
N ASP A 262 -13.48 -4.68 4.34
CA ASP A 262 -14.13 -3.67 5.20
C ASP A 262 -13.19 -2.49 5.46
N ILE A 263 -11.89 -2.75 5.62
CA ILE A 263 -10.85 -1.71 5.76
C ILE A 263 -10.75 -0.88 4.47
N VAL A 264 -10.68 -1.53 3.30
CA VAL A 264 -10.63 -0.83 2.00
C VAL A 264 -11.88 0.03 1.80
N SER A 265 -13.05 -0.44 2.26
CA SER A 265 -14.28 0.36 2.26
C SER A 265 -14.17 1.59 3.17
N GLY A 266 -13.54 1.44 4.34
CA GLY A 266 -13.18 2.56 5.21
C GLY A 266 -12.26 3.57 4.54
N LEU A 267 -11.22 3.10 3.84
CA LEU A 267 -10.27 3.95 3.12
C LEU A 267 -10.93 4.71 1.95
N GLU A 268 -11.81 4.07 1.17
CA GLU A 268 -12.64 4.73 0.15
C GLU A 268 -13.47 5.87 0.74
N TRP A 269 -14.11 5.62 1.88
CA TRP A 269 -14.90 6.63 2.56
C TRP A 269 -14.05 7.78 3.08
N VAL A 270 -12.88 7.49 3.66
CA VAL A 270 -11.92 8.52 4.10
C VAL A 270 -11.45 9.38 2.93
N ALA A 271 -11.13 8.79 1.78
CA ALA A 271 -10.75 9.54 0.58
C ALA A 271 -11.86 10.54 0.16
N SER A 272 -13.12 10.11 0.22
CA SER A 272 -14.28 10.95 -0.09
C SER A 272 -14.53 12.03 0.96
N ALA A 273 -14.40 11.68 2.24
CA ALA A 273 -14.59 12.60 3.37
C ALA A 273 -13.50 13.69 3.41
N ALA A 274 -12.24 13.33 3.18
CA ALA A 274 -11.12 14.26 3.14
C ALA A 274 -11.24 15.23 1.95
N ALA A 275 -11.60 14.73 0.77
CA ALA A 275 -11.86 15.58 -0.40
C ALA A 275 -13.01 16.58 -0.14
N SER A 276 -14.02 16.15 0.60
CA SER A 276 -15.17 16.99 0.96
C SER A 276 -14.82 18.04 2.02
N SER A 277 -14.03 17.66 3.04
CA SER A 277 -13.64 18.59 4.11
C SER A 277 -12.62 19.64 3.65
N ARG A 278 -11.79 19.29 2.66
CA ARG A 278 -10.65 20.09 2.17
C ARG A 278 -9.65 20.47 3.26
N ARG A 279 -9.65 19.73 4.37
CA ARG A 279 -8.70 19.89 5.47
C ARG A 279 -7.50 18.98 5.28
N PRO A 280 -6.32 19.35 5.78
CA PRO A 280 -5.22 18.41 5.96
C PRO A 280 -5.74 17.18 6.71
N SER A 281 -5.43 16.00 6.20
CA SER A 281 -6.08 14.76 6.60
C SER A 281 -5.06 13.66 6.87
N ILE A 282 -5.27 12.94 7.97
CA ILE A 282 -4.49 11.76 8.36
C ILE A 282 -5.45 10.58 8.52
N ALA A 283 -5.09 9.42 7.99
CA ALA A 283 -5.76 8.15 8.27
C ALA A 283 -4.83 7.30 9.15
N THR A 284 -5.32 6.79 10.28
CA THR A 284 -4.57 5.86 11.12
C THR A 284 -5.20 4.47 11.13
N LEU A 285 -4.35 3.46 10.94
CA LEU A 285 -4.64 2.03 10.85
C LEU A 285 -3.83 1.31 11.94
N SER A 286 -4.29 1.35 13.19
CA SER A 286 -3.67 0.63 14.31
C SER A 286 -4.05 -0.87 14.31
N LEU A 287 -3.85 -1.50 13.17
CA LEU A 287 -4.22 -2.88 12.87
C LEU A 287 -3.12 -3.59 12.08
N GLY A 288 -3.09 -4.91 12.14
CA GLY A 288 -2.08 -5.73 11.49
C GLY A 288 -2.61 -7.08 11.05
N GLY A 289 -1.92 -7.67 10.07
CA GLY A 289 -2.23 -8.98 9.49
C GLY A 289 -1.14 -9.42 8.54
N GLY A 290 -1.40 -10.49 7.78
CA GLY A 290 -0.53 -10.90 6.67
C GLY A 290 -0.43 -9.83 5.58
N ALA A 291 0.59 -9.95 4.73
CA ALA A 291 0.75 -9.07 3.57
C ALA A 291 -0.50 -9.08 2.68
N SER A 292 -0.88 -7.90 2.16
CA SER A 292 -2.12 -7.73 1.39
C SER A 292 -1.96 -6.64 0.33
N ALA A 293 -1.75 -7.05 -0.92
CA ALA A 293 -1.70 -6.12 -2.06
C ALA A 293 -2.95 -5.22 -2.18
N PRO A 294 -4.20 -5.71 -1.94
CA PRO A 294 -5.36 -4.81 -1.90
C PRO A 294 -5.27 -3.69 -0.88
N LEU A 295 -4.78 -3.98 0.32
CA LEU A 295 -4.65 -2.98 1.36
C LEU A 295 -3.54 -1.99 0.98
N ASP A 296 -2.39 -2.47 0.53
CA ASP A 296 -1.24 -1.66 0.12
C ASP A 296 -1.60 -0.70 -1.03
N ASN A 297 -2.34 -1.18 -2.02
CA ASN A 297 -2.80 -0.39 -3.16
C ASN A 297 -3.84 0.67 -2.74
N ALA A 298 -4.77 0.31 -1.85
CA ALA A 298 -5.73 1.27 -1.32
C ALA A 298 -5.03 2.38 -0.51
N VAL A 299 -4.05 2.03 0.32
CA VAL A 299 -3.22 3.00 1.06
C VAL A 299 -2.44 3.90 0.10
N THR A 300 -1.80 3.32 -0.93
CA THR A 300 -1.08 4.09 -1.96
C THR A 300 -1.98 5.11 -2.65
N SER A 301 -3.23 4.74 -2.93
CA SER A 301 -4.23 5.63 -3.53
C SER A 301 -4.61 6.80 -2.61
N LEU A 302 -4.71 6.59 -1.28
CA LEU A 302 -4.93 7.67 -0.32
C LEU A 302 -3.73 8.62 -0.25
N VAL A 303 -2.50 8.06 -0.20
CA VAL A 303 -1.27 8.84 -0.19
C VAL A 303 -1.16 9.72 -1.44
N ASN A 304 -1.48 9.18 -2.61
CA ASN A 304 -1.53 9.95 -3.87
C ASN A 304 -2.59 11.06 -3.87
N LYS A 305 -3.62 10.96 -3.01
CA LYS A 305 -4.63 12.01 -2.79
C LYS A 305 -4.22 13.03 -1.72
N GLY A 306 -3.00 12.94 -1.18
CA GLY A 306 -2.47 13.86 -0.17
C GLY A 306 -2.91 13.53 1.26
N ILE A 307 -3.44 12.33 1.50
CA ILE A 307 -3.83 11.88 2.84
C ILE A 307 -2.65 11.08 3.41
N HIS A 308 -2.13 11.52 4.55
CA HIS A 308 -1.07 10.75 5.23
C HIS A 308 -1.66 9.51 5.90
N VAL A 309 -1.02 8.36 5.76
CA VAL A 309 -1.50 7.08 6.34
C VAL A 309 -0.44 6.54 7.30
N THR A 310 -0.85 6.13 8.51
CA THR A 310 0.02 5.62 9.58
C THR A 310 -0.56 4.46 10.36
#